data_AF-A0A7U9L2X8-F1
#
_entry.id   AF-A0A7U9L2X8-F1
#
_cell.length_a   1.000
_cell.length_b   1.000
_cell.length_c   1.000
_cell.angle_alpha   90.00
_cell.angle_beta   90.00
_cell.angle_gamma   90.00
#
_symmetry.space_group_name_H-M   'P 1'
#
loop_
_entity.id
_entity.type
_entity.pdbx_description
1 polymer ?
#
loop_
_entity_poly.entity_id
_entity_poly.type
_entity_poly.pdbx_seq_one_letter_code
_entity_poly.pdbx_strand_id
1 'polypeptide(L)'
;MSDSEGEEEGNSEVEGEAEGDGSENRSPLRRVWRRLREHSTHALLVAVAAAVVGGVVPVLLTGALQDWLSPPAPAPATCPGAGCDGKDPQKEGCSADAVTWLPRADNPVALQVRRSKRCGAVWGRIINAEVGDVVTVRVEGGSARSAVVEYGKDQYTPMVSVGETFRVTACAEPTIAVSRTGSWRKYCIVATDTTAWK
;
A
#
# COMPACT_ATOMS: atom_id res chain seq x y z
N MET A 1 67.03 -27.19 -22.32
CA MET A 1 67.44 -28.10 -23.39
C MET A 1 66.23 -28.40 -24.25
N SER A 2 66.37 -28.18 -25.56
CA SER A 2 65.45 -28.50 -26.66
C SER A 2 64.31 -27.49 -26.82
N ASP A 3 64.44 -26.38 -27.56
CA ASP A 3 64.86 -26.10 -28.97
C ASP A 3 63.83 -26.45 -30.05
N SER A 4 63.71 -25.47 -30.97
CA SER A 4 63.22 -25.47 -32.36
C SER A 4 61.69 -25.40 -32.58
N GLU A 5 61.10 -24.29 -33.05
CA GLU A 5 61.23 -23.56 -34.34
C GLU A 5 60.78 -24.36 -35.58
N GLY A 6 59.96 -23.73 -36.43
CA GLY A 6 59.53 -24.26 -37.72
C GLY A 6 58.35 -23.50 -38.32
N GLU A 7 58.68 -22.52 -39.17
CA GLU A 7 57.84 -21.63 -39.99
C GLU A 7 57.34 -22.29 -41.30
N GLU A 8 56.75 -21.42 -42.14
CA GLU A 8 56.52 -21.51 -43.59
C GLU A 8 55.14 -22.05 -44.04
N GLU A 9 54.25 -21.20 -44.57
CA GLU A 9 54.27 -20.41 -45.83
C GLU A 9 53.86 -21.21 -47.07
N GLY A 10 53.04 -20.57 -47.92
CA GLY A 10 53.23 -20.71 -49.38
C GLY A 10 52.01 -21.00 -50.25
N ASN A 11 51.72 -20.01 -51.13
CA ASN A 11 51.23 -20.11 -52.51
C ASN A 11 49.75 -20.53 -52.78
N SER A 12 48.87 -19.71 -53.37
CA SER A 12 48.82 -18.90 -54.62
C SER A 12 48.46 -19.65 -55.90
N GLU A 13 47.92 -18.83 -56.84
CA GLU A 13 47.62 -19.05 -58.25
C GLU A 13 46.24 -19.64 -58.63
N VAL A 14 45.54 -19.20 -59.69
CA VAL A 14 45.54 -17.99 -60.55
C VAL A 14 44.34 -18.12 -61.53
N GLU A 15 44.08 -17.05 -62.30
CA GLU A 15 43.47 -17.02 -63.64
C GLU A 15 41.95 -16.91 -63.82
N GLY A 16 41.56 -16.04 -64.77
CA GLY A 16 40.30 -16.19 -65.51
C GLY A 16 39.57 -14.89 -65.84
N GLU A 17 39.99 -14.23 -66.91
CA GLU A 17 39.30 -13.10 -67.55
C GLU A 17 38.01 -13.52 -68.30
N ALA A 18 37.23 -12.49 -68.67
CA ALA A 18 36.42 -12.35 -69.89
C ALA A 18 34.88 -12.48 -69.83
N GLU A 19 34.26 -11.30 -70.04
CA GLU A 19 33.26 -10.97 -71.06
C GLU A 19 31.77 -11.33 -70.93
N GLY A 20 30.95 -10.36 -71.37
CA GLY A 20 29.49 -10.35 -71.43
C GLY A 20 28.96 -9.00 -70.92
N ASP A 21 29.20 -7.90 -71.63
CA ASP A 21 28.28 -7.29 -72.62
C ASP A 21 26.88 -6.95 -72.07
N GLY A 22 26.43 -5.72 -72.35
CA GLY A 22 25.04 -5.33 -72.15
C GLY A 22 24.81 -4.24 -71.11
N SER A 23 25.15 -3.01 -71.50
CA SER A 23 24.40 -1.76 -71.32
C SER A 23 23.55 -1.50 -70.05
N GLU A 24 23.70 -0.25 -69.59
CA GLU A 24 22.71 0.53 -68.84
C GLU A 24 22.38 0.08 -67.40
N ASN A 25 22.95 0.76 -66.40
CA ASN A 25 22.28 1.90 -65.77
C ASN A 25 23.09 2.40 -64.56
N ARG A 26 23.16 3.72 -64.38
CA ARG A 26 23.81 4.39 -63.24
C ARG A 26 23.12 3.97 -61.94
N SER A 27 23.81 3.27 -61.04
CA SER A 27 23.31 3.05 -59.67
C SER A 27 24.04 3.97 -58.66
N PRO A 28 23.30 4.82 -57.91
CA PRO A 28 23.84 5.80 -56.94
C PRO A 28 24.36 5.13 -55.64
N LEU A 29 24.50 3.82 -55.63
CA LEU A 29 24.63 3.02 -54.41
C LEU A 29 26.06 2.96 -53.86
N ARG A 30 27.09 3.24 -54.67
CA ARG A 30 28.49 3.26 -54.18
C ARG A 30 28.80 4.41 -53.21
N ARG A 31 28.01 5.49 -53.21
CA ARG A 31 28.15 6.59 -52.23
C ARG A 31 27.45 6.32 -50.89
N VAL A 32 26.47 5.41 -50.87
CA VAL A 32 25.66 5.10 -49.68
C VAL A 32 26.41 4.15 -48.74
N TRP A 33 27.13 3.17 -49.29
CA TRP A 33 27.81 2.14 -48.49
C TRP A 33 29.06 2.61 -47.74
N ARG A 34 29.73 3.68 -48.19
CA ARG A 34 30.86 4.26 -47.43
C ARG A 34 30.40 5.07 -46.21
N ARG A 35 29.20 5.68 -46.26
CA ARG A 35 28.64 6.42 -45.11
C ARG A 35 28.06 5.51 -44.02
N LEU A 36 27.64 4.29 -44.37
CA LEU A 36 27.04 3.37 -43.40
C LEU A 36 28.05 2.66 -42.48
N ARG A 37 29.33 2.58 -42.87
CA ARG A 37 30.36 1.86 -42.08
C ARG A 37 30.97 2.70 -40.94
N GLU A 38 30.97 4.03 -41.06
CA GLU A 38 31.53 4.96 -40.06
C GLU A 38 30.56 5.36 -38.94
N HIS A 39 29.25 5.14 -39.10
CA HIS A 39 28.24 5.52 -38.10
C HIS A 39 27.84 4.40 -37.10
N SER A 40 28.39 3.19 -37.22
CA SER A 40 27.96 2.03 -36.43
C SER A 40 28.33 2.12 -34.93
N THR A 41 29.45 2.76 -34.60
CA THR A 41 29.93 2.92 -33.22
C THR A 41 29.14 4.00 -32.45
N HIS A 42 28.78 5.08 -33.13
CA HIS A 42 27.97 6.16 -32.53
C HIS A 42 26.51 5.75 -32.31
N ALA A 43 25.95 4.92 -33.20
CA ALA A 43 24.58 4.43 -33.07
C ALA A 43 24.40 3.53 -31.83
N LEU A 44 25.38 2.68 -31.52
CA LEU A 44 25.32 1.80 -30.34
C LEU A 44 25.40 2.60 -29.03
N LEU A 45 26.27 3.62 -28.97
CA LEU A 45 26.41 4.50 -27.79
C LEU A 45 25.13 5.33 -27.53
N VAL A 46 24.51 5.85 -28.58
CA VAL A 46 23.24 6.60 -28.47
C VAL A 46 22.10 5.68 -28.00
N ALA A 47 22.04 4.44 -28.50
CA ALA A 47 21.03 3.48 -28.06
C ALA A 47 21.20 3.07 -26.59
N VAL A 48 22.43 2.83 -26.12
CA VAL A 48 22.72 2.53 -24.71
C VAL A 48 22.39 3.73 -23.81
N ALA A 49 22.77 4.94 -24.21
CA ALA A 49 22.43 6.16 -23.47
C ALA A 49 20.90 6.37 -23.39
N ALA A 50 20.18 6.13 -24.50
CA ALA A 50 18.72 6.22 -24.53
C ALA A 50 18.04 5.16 -23.64
N ALA A 51 18.57 3.93 -23.57
CA ALA A 51 18.05 2.88 -22.69
C ALA A 51 18.28 3.19 -21.19
N VAL A 52 19.42 3.76 -20.83
CA VAL A 52 19.72 4.17 -19.44
C VAL A 52 18.84 5.35 -19.01
N VAL A 53 18.68 6.35 -19.87
CA VAL A 53 17.83 7.53 -19.60
C VAL A 53 16.34 7.17 -19.62
N GLY A 54 15.90 6.27 -20.49
CA GLY A 54 14.50 5.83 -20.58
C GLY A 54 14.08 4.78 -19.54
N GLY A 55 15.02 3.95 -19.05
CA GLY A 55 14.70 2.82 -18.17
C GLY A 55 15.10 2.99 -16.70
N VAL A 56 16.21 3.67 -16.40
CA VAL A 56 16.76 3.72 -15.02
C VAL A 56 16.43 5.04 -14.33
N VAL A 57 16.55 6.15 -15.04
CA VAL A 57 16.29 7.50 -14.51
C VAL A 57 14.84 7.69 -14.05
N PRO A 58 13.79 7.32 -14.82
CA PRO A 58 12.42 7.49 -14.36
C PRO A 58 12.06 6.62 -13.14
N VAL A 59 12.67 5.43 -12.98
CA VAL A 59 12.47 4.55 -11.81
C VAL A 59 13.08 5.13 -10.55
N LEU A 60 14.28 5.73 -10.65
CA LEU A 60 14.92 6.39 -9.51
C LEU A 60 14.22 7.71 -9.13
N LEU A 61 13.74 8.48 -10.11
CA LEU A 61 12.97 9.70 -9.85
C LEU A 61 11.63 9.41 -9.17
N THR A 62 10.90 8.38 -9.60
CA THR A 62 9.63 8.00 -8.98
C THR A 62 9.81 7.47 -7.56
N GLY A 63 10.84 6.66 -7.32
CA GLY A 63 11.17 6.18 -5.96
C GLY A 63 11.47 7.33 -4.99
N ALA A 64 12.32 8.28 -5.40
CA ALA A 64 12.61 9.44 -4.59
C ALA A 64 11.34 10.28 -4.33
N LEU A 65 10.57 10.60 -5.38
CA LEU A 65 9.33 11.38 -5.23
C LEU A 65 8.32 10.69 -4.29
N GLN A 66 8.19 9.37 -4.33
CA GLN A 66 7.27 8.64 -3.44
C GLN A 66 7.61 8.78 -1.95
N ASP A 67 8.89 8.83 -1.57
CA ASP A 67 9.28 9.09 -0.18
C ASP A 67 8.94 10.52 0.25
N TRP A 68 9.10 11.52 -0.62
CA TRP A 68 8.77 12.91 -0.33
C TRP A 68 7.26 13.20 -0.31
N LEU A 69 6.47 12.46 -1.09
CA LEU A 69 5.01 12.61 -1.15
C LEU A 69 4.26 11.74 -0.14
N SER A 70 4.94 10.81 0.55
CA SER A 70 4.31 9.97 1.55
C SER A 70 3.92 10.79 2.79
N PRO A 71 2.67 10.68 3.28
CA PRO A 71 2.31 11.28 4.55
C PRO A 71 3.23 10.76 5.66
N PRO A 72 3.64 11.61 6.62
CA PRO A 72 4.42 11.15 7.75
C PRO A 72 3.66 10.05 8.51
N ALA A 73 4.40 9.05 8.99
CA ALA A 73 3.82 8.02 9.82
C ALA A 73 3.13 8.66 11.04
N PRO A 74 2.00 8.10 11.50
CA PRO A 74 1.31 8.62 12.66
C PRO A 74 2.23 8.54 13.89
N ALA A 75 2.15 9.55 14.76
CA ALA A 75 2.89 9.58 16.01
C ALA A 75 2.67 8.28 16.82
N PRO A 76 3.70 7.79 17.54
CA PRO A 76 3.58 6.60 18.36
C PRO A 76 2.49 6.80 19.42
N ALA A 77 1.81 5.73 19.75
CA ALA A 77 0.85 5.76 20.84
C ALA A 77 1.57 6.02 22.17
N THR A 78 0.97 6.86 23.01
CA THR A 78 1.52 7.17 24.35
C THR A 78 1.29 6.03 25.36
N CYS A 79 0.50 5.03 24.98
CA CYS A 79 0.31 3.79 25.71
C CYS A 79 0.49 2.59 24.76
N PRO A 80 1.18 1.52 25.18
CA PRO A 80 1.16 0.25 24.47
C PRO A 80 0.41 -0.85 25.25
N GLY A 81 -0.31 -1.69 24.51
CA GLY A 81 -0.91 -2.94 24.99
C GLY A 81 -1.85 -2.77 26.19
N ALA A 82 -1.60 -3.52 27.27
CA ALA A 82 -2.39 -3.45 28.50
C ALA A 82 -2.41 -2.06 29.15
N GLY A 83 -1.39 -1.23 28.91
CA GLY A 83 -1.33 0.14 29.42
C GLY A 83 -2.35 1.09 28.78
N CYS A 84 -3.01 0.66 27.70
CA CYS A 84 -4.10 1.41 27.06
C CYS A 84 -5.49 1.12 27.62
N ASP A 85 -5.66 0.10 28.47
CA ASP A 85 -6.99 -0.25 28.99
C ASP A 85 -7.59 0.93 29.76
N GLY A 86 -8.79 1.34 29.36
CA GLY A 86 -9.52 2.45 29.94
C GLY A 86 -9.08 3.84 29.52
N LYS A 87 -8.06 3.95 28.67
CA LYS A 87 -7.63 5.24 28.13
C LYS A 87 -8.45 5.64 26.91
N ASP A 88 -8.39 6.93 26.62
CA ASP A 88 -9.07 7.54 25.48
C ASP A 88 -8.28 7.26 24.18
N PRO A 89 -8.89 6.60 23.18
CA PRO A 89 -8.20 6.22 21.95
C PRO A 89 -7.77 7.40 21.08
N GLN A 90 -8.35 8.59 21.22
CA GLN A 90 -7.94 9.78 20.48
C GLN A 90 -6.78 10.48 21.19
N LYS A 91 -6.89 10.66 22.51
CA LYS A 91 -5.83 11.32 23.31
C LYS A 91 -4.52 10.55 23.28
N GLU A 92 -4.58 9.23 23.29
CA GLU A 92 -3.37 8.38 23.22
C GLU A 92 -2.90 8.15 21.77
N GLY A 93 -3.55 8.77 20.79
CA GLY A 93 -3.23 8.66 19.38
C GLY A 93 -3.72 7.37 18.72
N CYS A 94 -4.20 6.37 19.44
CA CYS A 94 -4.61 5.06 18.90
C CYS A 94 -5.62 5.09 17.74
N SER A 95 -6.36 6.19 17.57
CA SER A 95 -7.37 6.35 16.52
C SER A 95 -6.82 6.60 15.11
N ALA A 96 -5.56 7.01 14.97
CA ALA A 96 -5.01 7.52 13.71
C ALA A 96 -4.94 6.47 12.59
N ASP A 97 -4.60 5.22 12.94
CA ASP A 97 -4.44 4.08 12.04
C ASP A 97 -5.42 2.94 12.37
N ALA A 98 -6.45 3.24 13.15
CA ALA A 98 -7.38 2.22 13.62
C ALA A 98 -8.31 1.74 12.51
N VAL A 99 -8.29 0.44 12.29
CA VAL A 99 -9.19 -0.26 11.38
C VAL A 99 -10.56 -0.43 12.02
N THR A 100 -11.60 -0.52 11.19
CA THR A 100 -12.99 -0.47 11.59
C THR A 100 -13.74 -1.70 11.11
N TRP A 101 -14.52 -2.29 12.02
CA TRP A 101 -15.57 -3.25 11.70
C TRP A 101 -16.93 -2.57 11.83
N LEU A 102 -17.66 -2.52 10.72
CA LEU A 102 -19.01 -1.98 10.62
C LEU A 102 -19.87 -2.98 9.84
N PRO A 103 -20.56 -3.92 10.52
CA PRO A 103 -21.50 -4.80 9.85
C PRO A 103 -22.73 -4.01 9.41
N ARG A 104 -23.42 -4.51 8.37
CA ARG A 104 -24.76 -4.01 8.04
C ARG A 104 -25.71 -4.38 9.17
N ALA A 105 -26.47 -3.41 9.63
CA ALA A 105 -27.53 -3.61 10.61
C ALA A 105 -28.80 -2.97 10.08
N ASP A 106 -29.94 -3.62 10.32
CA ASP A 106 -31.26 -3.03 10.09
C ASP A 106 -31.63 -2.15 11.30
N ASN A 107 -30.83 -1.11 11.51
CA ASN A 107 -30.95 -0.17 12.61
C ASN A 107 -30.56 1.23 12.12
N PRO A 108 -31.32 2.29 12.45
CA PRO A 108 -30.97 3.66 12.06
C PRO A 108 -29.65 4.14 12.70
N VAL A 109 -29.30 3.59 13.86
CA VAL A 109 -28.02 3.81 14.52
C VAL A 109 -26.99 2.85 13.94
N ALA A 110 -25.77 3.35 13.69
CA ALA A 110 -24.65 2.54 13.28
C ALA A 110 -23.72 2.26 14.47
N LEU A 111 -23.24 1.03 14.56
CA LEU A 111 -22.37 0.56 15.63
C LEU A 111 -21.11 -0.02 14.97
N GLN A 112 -19.98 0.48 15.43
CA GLN A 112 -18.65 0.12 14.96
C GLN A 112 -17.86 -0.49 16.11
N VAL A 113 -16.98 -1.43 15.77
CA VAL A 113 -15.81 -1.74 16.59
C VAL A 113 -14.60 -1.18 15.86
N ARG A 114 -13.74 -0.46 16.56
CA ARG A 114 -12.45 0.03 16.03
C ARG A 114 -11.31 -0.67 16.76
N ARG A 115 -10.25 -1.02 16.03
CA ARG A 115 -9.06 -1.71 16.54
C ARG A 115 -7.81 -0.95 16.15
N SER A 116 -6.92 -0.74 17.12
CA SER A 116 -5.56 -0.29 16.87
C SER A 116 -4.58 -1.40 17.21
N LYS A 117 -3.89 -1.93 16.19
CA LYS A 117 -2.87 -2.97 16.40
C LYS A 117 -1.71 -2.44 17.23
N ARG A 118 -1.25 -1.21 16.95
CA ARG A 118 -0.15 -0.59 17.70
C ARG A 118 -0.44 -0.40 19.19
N CYS A 119 -1.70 -0.17 19.54
CA CYS A 119 -2.11 -0.01 20.93
C CYS A 119 -2.53 -1.32 21.59
N GLY A 120 -2.68 -2.42 20.83
CA GLY A 120 -3.20 -3.69 21.36
C GLY A 120 -4.58 -3.51 22.01
N ALA A 121 -5.46 -2.72 21.38
CA ALA A 121 -6.72 -2.32 21.99
C ALA A 121 -7.85 -2.18 20.97
N VAL A 122 -9.08 -2.31 21.45
CA VAL A 122 -10.31 -2.03 20.70
C VAL A 122 -11.24 -1.10 21.47
N TRP A 123 -12.19 -0.50 20.77
CA TRP A 123 -13.28 0.26 21.38
C TRP A 123 -14.54 0.23 20.52
N GLY A 124 -15.69 0.46 21.14
CA GLY A 124 -16.97 0.62 20.44
C GLY A 124 -17.17 2.07 20.02
N ARG A 125 -17.82 2.30 18.88
CA ARG A 125 -18.28 3.63 18.47
C ARG A 125 -19.70 3.55 17.94
N ILE A 126 -20.57 4.44 18.41
CA ILE A 126 -21.95 4.60 17.98
C ILE A 126 -22.08 5.87 17.14
N ILE A 127 -22.87 5.84 16.07
CA ILE A 127 -23.07 6.95 15.12
C ILE A 127 -24.56 7.02 14.77
N ASN A 128 -25.05 8.23 14.46
CA ASN A 128 -26.47 8.55 14.25
C ASN A 128 -27.32 8.33 15.51
N ALA A 129 -26.67 8.40 16.68
CA ALA A 129 -27.31 8.27 17.98
C ALA A 129 -27.92 9.59 18.45
N GLU A 130 -28.69 9.52 19.53
CA GLU A 130 -29.19 10.65 20.29
C GLU A 130 -28.50 10.78 21.65
N VAL A 131 -28.57 11.98 22.23
CA VAL A 131 -28.06 12.23 23.58
C VAL A 131 -28.73 11.28 24.59
N GLY A 132 -27.91 10.63 25.40
CA GLY A 132 -28.32 9.62 26.37
C GLY A 132 -28.23 8.18 25.86
N ASP A 133 -28.06 7.95 24.56
CA ASP A 133 -27.78 6.60 24.05
C ASP A 133 -26.43 6.10 24.60
N VAL A 134 -26.31 4.80 24.78
CA VAL A 134 -25.14 4.18 25.40
C VAL A 134 -24.46 3.25 24.41
N VAL A 135 -23.14 3.35 24.30
CA VAL A 135 -22.30 2.36 23.63
C VAL A 135 -21.46 1.62 24.66
N THR A 136 -21.38 0.31 24.52
CA THR A 136 -20.56 -0.56 25.37
C THR A 136 -19.69 -1.46 24.51
N VAL A 137 -18.46 -1.72 24.95
CA VAL A 137 -17.57 -2.75 24.40
C VAL A 137 -17.11 -3.66 25.54
N ARG A 138 -17.07 -4.98 25.28
CA ARG A 138 -16.64 -5.98 26.26
C ARG A 138 -15.78 -7.03 25.58
N VAL A 139 -14.64 -7.33 26.20
CA VAL A 139 -13.81 -8.49 25.85
C VAL A 139 -14.38 -9.73 26.55
N GLU A 140 -14.48 -10.84 25.82
CA GLU A 140 -14.84 -12.13 26.41
C GLU A 140 -13.83 -12.51 27.51
N GLY A 141 -14.32 -12.73 28.74
CA GLY A 141 -13.47 -12.99 29.91
C GLY A 141 -12.62 -11.81 30.41
N GLY A 142 -12.79 -10.60 29.84
CA GLY A 142 -11.95 -9.44 30.12
C GLY A 142 -12.72 -8.18 30.55
N SER A 143 -12.08 -7.02 30.32
CA SER A 143 -12.61 -5.71 30.65
C SER A 143 -13.80 -5.32 29.78
N ALA A 144 -14.63 -4.42 30.31
CA ALA A 144 -15.72 -3.79 29.61
C ALA A 144 -15.70 -2.29 29.86
N ARG A 145 -16.07 -1.50 28.85
CA ARG A 145 -16.13 -0.05 28.91
C ARG A 145 -17.40 0.43 28.24
N SER A 146 -17.98 1.48 28.79
CA SER A 146 -19.19 2.12 28.26
C SER A 146 -18.99 3.62 28.17
N ALA A 147 -19.74 4.25 27.28
CA ALA A 147 -19.82 5.69 27.16
C ALA A 147 -21.24 6.10 26.78
N VAL A 148 -21.69 7.23 27.32
CA VAL A 148 -22.98 7.85 27.01
C VAL A 148 -22.74 8.94 25.97
N VAL A 149 -23.65 9.06 25.01
CA VAL A 149 -23.68 10.20 24.09
C VAL A 149 -24.08 11.44 24.88
N GLU A 150 -23.13 12.30 25.21
CA GLU A 150 -23.39 13.52 26.00
C GLU A 150 -23.82 14.69 25.11
N TYR A 151 -23.35 14.72 23.87
CA TYR A 151 -23.64 15.74 22.88
C TYR A 151 -23.48 15.15 21.46
N GLY A 152 -24.00 15.86 20.45
CA GLY A 152 -23.83 15.46 19.05
C GLY A 152 -24.63 14.20 18.69
N LYS A 153 -24.08 13.39 17.77
CA LYS A 153 -24.72 12.18 17.23
C LYS A 153 -23.82 10.94 17.24
N ASP A 154 -22.66 11.04 17.88
CA ASP A 154 -21.71 9.95 17.96
C ASP A 154 -20.97 9.97 19.30
N GLN A 155 -20.53 8.79 19.71
CA GLN A 155 -19.72 8.60 20.91
C GLN A 155 -18.87 7.33 20.74
N TYR A 156 -17.75 7.26 21.45
CA TYR A 156 -16.95 6.05 21.54
C TYR A 156 -16.61 5.71 22.99
N THR A 157 -16.41 4.42 23.24
CA THR A 157 -15.97 3.96 24.56
C THR A 157 -14.48 4.28 24.76
N PRO A 158 -14.02 4.38 26.02
CA PRO A 158 -12.63 4.11 26.33
C PRO A 158 -12.17 2.75 25.78
N MET A 159 -10.86 2.62 25.59
CA MET A 159 -10.26 1.40 25.07
C MET A 159 -10.41 0.22 26.03
N VAL A 160 -10.55 -0.98 25.48
CA VAL A 160 -10.28 -2.25 26.16
C VAL A 160 -9.07 -2.91 25.51
N SER A 161 -8.12 -3.34 26.33
CA SER A 161 -6.93 -4.04 25.81
C SER A 161 -7.29 -5.44 25.34
N VAL A 162 -6.68 -5.86 24.24
CA VAL A 162 -6.85 -7.19 23.64
C VAL A 162 -5.50 -7.80 23.31
N GLY A 163 -5.42 -9.14 23.36
CA GLY A 163 -4.27 -9.88 22.87
C GLY A 163 -4.32 -10.07 21.35
N GLU A 164 -3.43 -10.94 20.84
CA GLU A 164 -3.40 -11.32 19.42
C GLU A 164 -4.69 -12.02 18.99
N THR A 165 -5.22 -12.90 19.84
CA THR A 165 -6.53 -13.53 19.67
C THR A 165 -7.52 -12.93 20.65
N PHE A 166 -8.72 -12.61 20.19
CA PHE A 166 -9.75 -12.04 21.05
C PHE A 166 -11.14 -12.23 20.46
N ARG A 167 -12.14 -12.18 21.34
CA ARG A 167 -13.54 -11.96 20.98
C ARG A 167 -14.05 -10.77 21.76
N VAL A 168 -14.68 -9.83 21.06
CA VAL A 168 -15.28 -8.65 21.66
C VAL A 168 -16.73 -8.51 21.20
N THR A 169 -17.58 -8.10 22.12
CA THR A 169 -18.97 -7.73 21.85
C THR A 169 -19.13 -6.25 22.09
N ALA A 170 -19.61 -5.52 21.08
CA ALA A 170 -20.06 -4.15 21.25
C ALA A 170 -21.59 -4.10 21.20
N CYS A 171 -22.20 -3.29 22.06
CA CYS A 171 -23.65 -3.09 22.09
C CYS A 171 -23.96 -1.59 22.06
N ALA A 172 -25.02 -1.24 21.34
CA ALA A 172 -25.65 0.07 21.39
C ALA A 172 -27.00 -0.08 22.09
N GLU A 173 -27.31 0.82 23.02
CA GLU A 173 -28.57 0.82 23.78
C GLU A 173 -29.23 2.20 23.68
N PRO A 174 -30.51 2.27 23.26
CA PRO A 174 -31.19 3.54 23.16
C PRO A 174 -31.51 4.10 24.54
N THR A 175 -31.48 5.41 24.67
CA THR A 175 -31.96 6.10 25.86
C THR A 175 -33.44 5.81 26.13
N ILE A 176 -33.82 5.87 27.40
CA ILE A 176 -35.21 5.84 27.86
C ILE A 176 -35.78 7.24 28.09
N ALA A 177 -35.02 8.30 27.77
CA ALA A 177 -35.48 9.67 27.91
C ALA A 177 -36.74 9.91 27.07
N VAL A 178 -37.74 10.55 27.68
CA VAL A 178 -39.02 10.91 27.04
C VAL A 178 -38.84 11.88 25.88
N SER A 179 -37.72 12.59 25.84
CA SER A 179 -37.35 13.55 24.80
C SER A 179 -36.76 12.90 23.54
N ARG A 180 -36.50 11.58 23.55
CA ARG A 180 -35.91 10.91 22.39
C ARG A 180 -36.89 10.93 21.21
N THR A 181 -36.34 11.03 20.01
CA THR A 181 -37.10 11.15 18.76
C THR A 181 -36.99 9.89 17.88
N GLY A 182 -35.93 9.12 18.05
CA GLY A 182 -35.61 7.91 17.31
C GLY A 182 -36.30 6.65 17.83
N SER A 183 -36.61 5.76 16.89
CA SER A 183 -37.17 4.44 17.16
C SER A 183 -36.19 3.35 16.73
N TRP A 184 -35.48 2.81 17.71
CA TRP A 184 -34.62 1.64 17.54
C TRP A 184 -34.50 0.87 18.86
N ARG A 185 -33.95 -0.35 18.80
CA ARG A 185 -33.77 -1.25 19.94
C ARG A 185 -32.30 -1.58 20.12
N LYS A 186 -31.95 -1.95 21.36
CA LYS A 186 -30.62 -2.49 21.68
C LYS A 186 -30.20 -3.54 20.66
N TYR A 187 -29.00 -3.40 20.14
CA TYR A 187 -28.40 -4.42 19.29
C TYR A 187 -26.90 -4.49 19.55
N CYS A 188 -26.35 -5.66 19.30
CA CYS A 188 -24.95 -5.94 19.54
C CYS A 188 -24.30 -6.53 18.29
N ILE A 189 -23.01 -6.26 18.14
CA ILE A 189 -22.16 -6.81 17.10
C ILE A 189 -20.96 -7.48 17.75
N VAL A 190 -20.46 -8.53 17.10
CA VAL A 190 -19.27 -9.26 17.56
C VAL A 190 -18.13 -8.98 16.58
N ALA A 191 -16.93 -8.80 17.12
CA ALA A 191 -15.69 -8.78 16.36
C ALA A 191 -14.66 -9.72 17.01
N THR A 192 -13.75 -10.21 16.20
CA THR A 192 -12.63 -11.07 16.59
C THR A 192 -11.37 -10.59 15.89
N ASP A 193 -10.23 -11.20 16.21
CA ASP A 193 -8.97 -10.94 15.54
C ASP A 193 -9.02 -11.18 14.02
N THR A 194 -9.88 -12.11 13.57
CA THR A 194 -10.06 -12.50 12.15
C THR A 194 -11.22 -11.78 11.43
N THR A 195 -11.90 -10.84 12.10
CA THR A 195 -12.96 -10.05 11.47
C THR A 195 -12.45 -9.32 10.23
N ALA A 196 -13.32 -9.12 9.23
CA ALA A 196 -12.98 -8.39 8.01
C ALA A 196 -12.87 -6.88 8.27
N TRP A 197 -11.79 -6.47 8.94
CA TRP A 197 -11.46 -5.10 9.28
C TRP A 197 -11.20 -4.26 8.00
N LYS A 198 -11.65 -3.01 8.01
CA LYS A 198 -11.50 -2.05 6.90
C LYS A 198 -10.89 -0.74 7.36
#